data_AF-A0A9E2EXB7-F1
#
_entry.id   AF-A0A9E2EXB7-F1
#
_cell.length_a   1.000
_cell.length_b   1.000
_cell.length_c   1.000
_cell.angle_alpha   90.00
_cell.angle_beta   90.00
_cell.angle_gamma   90.00
#
_symmetry.space_group_name_H-M   'P 1'
#
loop_
_entity.id
_entity.type
_entity.pdbx_description
1 polymer ?
#
loop_
_entity_poly.entity_id
_entity_poly.type
_entity_poly.pdbx_seq_one_letter_code
_entity_poly.pdbx_strand_id
1 'polypeptide(L)'
;MKEQNTTESWAVDFFDDFNTFNADNWQDQRIWVNNENHCYVPDGAYGTREVSDGTLKLKVVRLEEKQACDNFDKHGNQHPDTEYVAGRICSKNRKEFVKGKWTARLKLSSNGEPSMFPAWWLLGAQNNEPPVQEEDETVCWPLTGSGEIDIFEHHGDHMIDEFTTGAIVSLGECDKGDWQSKRRNFPATLNEFHEYSVEWDN
;
A
#
# COMPACT_ATOMS: atom_id res chain seq x y z
N MET A 1 0.92 24.82 40.37
CA MET A 1 1.87 24.20 39.43
C MET A 1 1.20 24.25 38.07
N LYS A 2 1.82 24.88 37.07
CA LYS A 2 1.28 24.89 35.70
C LYS A 2 1.70 23.57 35.07
N GLU A 3 0.73 22.76 34.66
CA GLU A 3 0.94 21.63 33.77
C GLU A 3 1.60 22.17 32.49
N GLN A 4 2.83 21.74 32.22
CA GLN A 4 3.44 21.92 30.92
C GLN A 4 2.73 20.95 29.98
N ASN A 5 1.80 21.49 29.20
CA ASN A 5 1.28 20.80 28.03
C ASN A 5 2.39 20.83 26.97
N THR A 6 3.26 19.82 26.97
CA THR A 6 4.20 19.60 25.87
C THR A 6 3.37 19.15 24.68
N THR A 7 2.95 20.09 23.84
CA THR A 7 2.55 19.75 22.47
C THR A 7 3.80 19.24 21.78
N GLU A 8 3.96 17.92 21.73
CA GLU A 8 5.01 17.29 20.93
C GLU A 8 4.84 17.76 19.49
N SER A 9 5.82 18.51 18.99
CA SER A 9 5.85 18.98 17.62
C SER A 9 6.45 17.86 16.76
N TRP A 10 5.68 17.32 15.83
CA TRP A 10 6.18 16.39 14.82
C TRP A 10 7.28 17.04 13.96
N ALA A 11 8.33 16.28 13.65
CA ALA A 11 9.35 16.63 12.66
C ALA A 11 9.13 15.80 11.38
N VAL A 12 9.43 16.40 10.23
CA VAL A 12 9.31 15.71 8.93
C VAL A 12 10.65 15.09 8.58
N ASP A 13 10.73 13.77 8.73
CA ASP A 13 11.95 13.01 8.43
C ASP A 13 11.95 12.46 6.99
N PHE A 14 10.78 12.45 6.34
CA PHE A 14 10.60 12.04 4.95
C PHE A 14 9.44 12.77 4.30
N PHE A 15 9.63 13.17 3.04
CA PHE A 15 8.61 13.81 2.23
C PHE A 15 8.92 13.59 0.75
N ASP A 16 7.86 13.38 -0.03
CA ASP A 16 7.92 13.33 -1.49
C ASP A 16 6.72 14.13 -2.03
N ASP A 17 7.00 15.19 -2.79
CA ASP A 17 5.98 16.02 -3.45
C ASP A 17 5.62 15.50 -4.85
N PHE A 18 6.25 14.41 -5.29
CA PHE A 18 6.03 13.81 -6.59
C PHE A 18 6.18 14.82 -7.74
N ASN A 19 7.21 15.65 -7.69
CA ASN A 19 7.70 16.37 -8.88
C ASN A 19 8.37 15.42 -9.88
N THR A 20 8.96 14.33 -9.39
CA THR A 20 9.55 13.24 -10.18
C THR A 20 9.33 11.91 -9.47
N PHE A 21 9.39 10.78 -10.19
CA PHE A 21 9.49 9.47 -9.53
C PHE A 21 10.92 9.24 -9.03
N ASN A 22 11.13 9.35 -7.72
CA ASN A 22 12.45 9.20 -7.11
C ASN A 22 12.74 7.73 -6.74
N ALA A 23 13.67 7.09 -7.45
CA ALA A 23 14.08 5.70 -7.22
C ALA A 23 14.84 5.48 -5.88
N ASP A 24 15.34 6.55 -5.26
CA ASP A 24 15.91 6.49 -3.90
C ASP A 24 14.84 6.43 -2.81
N ASN A 25 13.59 6.74 -3.17
CA ASN A 25 12.44 6.70 -2.26
C ASN A 25 11.57 5.47 -2.50
N TRP A 26 11.39 5.09 -3.77
CA TRP A 26 10.39 4.12 -4.19
C TRP A 26 10.96 3.08 -5.15
N GLN A 27 10.49 1.84 -5.05
CA GLN A 27 10.71 0.78 -6.03
C GLN A 27 9.44 -0.03 -6.29
N ASP A 28 9.43 -0.84 -7.34
CA ASP A 28 8.30 -1.71 -7.65
C ASP A 28 8.20 -2.87 -6.65
N GLN A 29 6.97 -3.21 -6.26
CA GLN A 29 6.65 -4.42 -5.50
C GLN A 29 5.67 -5.27 -6.30
N ARG A 30 6.11 -6.45 -6.74
CA ARG A 30 5.42 -7.28 -7.75
C ARG A 30 5.00 -8.66 -7.24
N ILE A 31 4.83 -8.82 -5.92
CA ILE A 31 4.24 -10.03 -5.35
C ILE A 31 2.77 -10.13 -5.76
N TRP A 32 2.31 -11.35 -6.09
CA TRP A 32 0.91 -11.65 -6.30
C TRP A 32 0.30 -12.26 -5.03
N VAL A 33 -0.75 -11.63 -4.52
CA VAL A 33 -1.48 -12.10 -3.33
C VAL A 33 -2.99 -12.00 -3.58
N ASN A 34 -3.77 -12.58 -2.66
CA ASN A 34 -5.23 -12.42 -2.60
C ASN A 34 -6.03 -12.87 -3.85
N ASN A 35 -5.43 -13.65 -4.75
CA ASN A 35 -6.01 -13.97 -6.06
C ASN A 35 -6.41 -12.70 -6.85
N GLU A 36 -5.63 -11.63 -6.73
CA GLU A 36 -5.78 -10.43 -7.55
C GLU A 36 -5.69 -10.78 -9.05
N ASN A 37 -6.40 -10.04 -9.90
CA ASN A 37 -6.51 -10.35 -11.33
C ASN A 37 -5.50 -9.59 -12.21
N HIS A 38 -4.88 -8.53 -11.69
CA HIS A 38 -3.93 -7.71 -12.45
C HIS A 38 -2.49 -8.17 -12.25
N CYS A 39 -1.69 -8.02 -13.30
CA CYS A 39 -0.25 -8.17 -13.22
C CYS A 39 0.41 -6.83 -12.82
N TYR A 40 1.20 -6.81 -11.76
CA TYR A 40 2.04 -5.64 -11.46
C TYR A 40 3.22 -5.59 -12.42
N VAL A 41 3.31 -4.54 -13.23
CA VAL A 41 4.35 -4.40 -14.25
C VAL A 41 5.46 -3.45 -13.78
N PRO A 42 6.72 -3.66 -14.19
CA PRO A 42 7.82 -2.81 -13.79
C PRO A 42 7.77 -1.43 -14.44
N ASP A 43 8.40 -0.46 -13.80
CA ASP A 43 8.75 0.84 -14.37
C ASP A 43 7.59 1.68 -14.92
N GLY A 44 6.35 1.39 -14.48
CA GLY A 44 5.16 2.08 -14.99
C GLY A 44 4.79 1.68 -16.42
N ALA A 45 5.23 0.51 -16.89
CA ALA A 45 4.88 0.00 -18.21
C ALA A 45 3.37 0.08 -18.48
N TYR A 46 2.99 0.30 -19.74
CA TYR A 46 1.59 0.56 -20.14
C TYR A 46 0.95 1.81 -19.52
N GLY A 47 1.73 2.68 -18.88
CA GLY A 47 1.23 3.89 -18.22
C GLY A 47 0.56 3.60 -16.88
N THR A 48 0.87 2.47 -16.24
CA THR A 48 0.36 2.09 -14.91
C THR A 48 0.89 2.99 -13.79
N ARG A 49 2.00 3.70 -14.03
CA ARG A 49 2.53 4.74 -13.16
C ARG A 49 2.85 5.98 -13.97
N GLU A 50 2.43 7.13 -13.45
CA GLU A 50 2.74 8.44 -14.02
C GLU A 50 3.01 9.44 -12.90
N VAL A 51 4.03 10.28 -13.07
CA VAL A 51 4.24 11.45 -12.21
C VAL A 51 4.07 12.70 -13.07
N SER A 52 3.08 13.50 -12.73
CA SER A 52 2.75 14.74 -13.45
C SER A 52 1.93 15.67 -12.55
N ASP A 53 2.04 16.98 -12.76
CA ASP A 53 1.30 18.00 -12.02
C ASP A 53 1.42 17.89 -10.48
N GLY A 54 2.61 17.53 -9.99
CA GLY A 54 2.88 17.36 -8.55
C GLY A 54 2.13 16.20 -7.91
N THR A 55 1.87 15.13 -8.66
CA THR A 55 1.15 13.94 -8.18
C THR A 55 1.71 12.66 -8.78
N LEU A 56 1.83 11.63 -7.96
CA LEU A 56 1.92 10.25 -8.41
C LEU A 56 0.53 9.71 -8.74
N LYS A 57 0.40 9.08 -9.90
CA LYS A 57 -0.81 8.41 -10.37
C LYS A 57 -0.47 6.93 -10.56
N LEU A 58 -1.15 6.06 -9.82
CA LEU A 58 -1.15 4.62 -10.05
C LEU A 58 -2.46 4.23 -10.74
N LYS A 59 -2.37 3.41 -11.78
CA LYS A 59 -3.50 3.05 -12.64
C LYS A 59 -3.56 1.55 -12.84
N VAL A 60 -4.78 1.03 -12.87
CA VAL A 60 -5.07 -0.25 -13.52
C VAL A 60 -5.37 0.06 -14.97
N VAL A 61 -4.72 -0.65 -15.88
CA VAL A 61 -4.89 -0.52 -17.33
C VAL A 61 -5.33 -1.85 -17.89
N ARG A 62 -6.41 -1.83 -18.67
CA ARG A 62 -6.86 -2.98 -19.44
C ARG A 62 -6.18 -2.98 -20.82
N LEU A 63 -5.53 -4.08 -21.15
CA LEU A 63 -4.91 -4.36 -22.43
C LEU A 63 -5.94 -4.94 -23.41
N GLU A 64 -5.61 -4.91 -24.71
CA GLU A 64 -6.47 -5.49 -25.75
C GLU A 64 -6.53 -7.01 -25.71
N GLU A 65 -5.44 -7.65 -25.29
CA GLU A 65 -5.29 -9.10 -25.21
C GLU A 65 -4.64 -9.49 -23.87
N LYS A 66 -4.89 -10.73 -23.45
CA LYS A 66 -4.21 -11.31 -22.28
C LYS A 66 -2.72 -11.46 -22.56
N GLN A 67 -1.90 -11.18 -21.56
CA GLN A 67 -0.46 -11.38 -21.60
C GLN A 67 -0.03 -12.27 -20.43
N ALA A 68 1.11 -12.94 -20.61
CA ALA A 68 1.77 -13.67 -19.54
C ALA A 68 2.22 -12.71 -18.43
N CYS A 69 2.01 -13.11 -17.17
CA CYS A 69 2.42 -12.34 -16.01
C CYS A 69 3.62 -13.00 -15.33
N ASP A 70 4.67 -12.24 -15.01
CA ASP A 70 5.87 -12.72 -14.31
C ASP A 70 5.80 -12.55 -12.79
N ASN A 71 4.63 -12.19 -12.24
CA ASN A 71 4.41 -12.12 -10.81
C ASN A 71 4.24 -13.52 -10.22
N PHE A 72 4.76 -13.70 -9.00
CA PHE A 72 4.62 -14.93 -8.23
C PHE A 72 4.02 -14.62 -6.87
N ASP A 73 3.27 -15.58 -6.33
CA ASP A 73 2.90 -15.57 -4.92
C ASP A 73 4.10 -15.98 -4.03
N LYS A 74 3.91 -15.86 -2.71
CA LYS A 74 4.92 -16.27 -1.72
C LYS A 74 5.25 -17.78 -1.71
N HIS A 75 4.47 -18.60 -2.41
CA HIS A 75 4.69 -20.04 -2.55
C HIS A 75 5.34 -20.41 -3.89
N GLY A 76 5.65 -19.42 -4.74
CA GLY A 76 6.27 -19.62 -6.05
C GLY A 76 5.27 -20.01 -7.14
N ASN A 77 3.96 -19.85 -6.92
CA ASN A 77 2.97 -20.02 -7.98
C ASN A 77 2.92 -18.77 -8.85
N GLN A 78 3.00 -18.95 -10.16
CA GLN A 78 2.93 -17.86 -11.12
C GLN A 78 1.48 -17.39 -11.31
N HIS A 79 1.28 -16.08 -11.38
CA HIS A 79 0.01 -15.47 -11.75
C HIS A 79 -0.42 -15.92 -13.16
N PRO A 80 -1.70 -16.25 -13.41
CA PRO A 80 -2.19 -16.65 -14.74
C PRO A 80 -2.15 -15.51 -15.76
N ASP A 81 -2.28 -15.81 -17.05
CA ASP A 81 -2.37 -14.78 -18.08
C ASP A 81 -3.56 -13.83 -17.85
N THR A 82 -3.32 -12.53 -17.97
CA THR A 82 -4.33 -11.49 -17.69
C THR A 82 -4.25 -10.33 -18.68
N GLU A 83 -5.39 -9.67 -18.87
CA GLU A 83 -5.51 -8.43 -19.66
C GLU A 83 -5.43 -7.18 -18.77
N TYR A 84 -5.27 -7.32 -17.45
CA TYR A 84 -5.17 -6.19 -16.53
C TYR A 84 -3.75 -6.04 -16.01
N VAL A 85 -3.20 -4.83 -16.12
CA VAL A 85 -1.88 -4.49 -15.57
C VAL A 85 -2.00 -3.31 -14.61
N ALA A 86 -1.19 -3.29 -13.56
CA ALA A 86 -1.21 -2.24 -12.54
C ALA A 86 0.19 -1.86 -12.07
N GLY A 87 0.28 -0.77 -11.32
CA GLY A 87 1.49 -0.36 -10.61
C GLY A 87 1.32 -0.56 -9.11
N ARG A 88 2.32 -1.16 -8.46
CA ARG A 88 2.46 -1.22 -7.00
C ARG A 88 3.89 -0.87 -6.65
N ILE A 89 4.04 0.13 -5.79
CA ILE A 89 5.34 0.61 -5.33
C ILE A 89 5.46 0.45 -3.82
N CYS A 90 6.68 0.34 -3.33
CA CYS A 90 6.99 0.35 -1.91
C CYS A 90 8.25 1.19 -1.64
N SER A 91 8.40 1.62 -0.39
CA SER A 91 9.63 2.25 0.10
C SER A 91 10.56 1.25 0.81
N LYS A 92 10.21 -0.04 0.83
CA LYS A 92 11.04 -1.13 1.38
C LYS A 92 12.45 -1.05 0.79
N ASN A 93 13.49 -1.23 1.59
CA ASN A 93 14.91 -1.08 1.22
C ASN A 93 15.30 0.28 0.63
N ARG A 94 14.51 1.33 0.87
CA ARG A 94 14.76 2.71 0.39
C ARG A 94 14.55 3.73 1.50
N LYS A 95 13.34 3.75 2.06
CA LYS A 95 12.90 4.64 3.15
C LYS A 95 12.00 3.87 4.10
N GLU A 96 12.55 3.50 5.23
CA GLU A 96 11.91 2.69 6.26
C GLU A 96 12.00 3.42 7.59
N PHE A 97 10.91 3.40 8.35
CA PHE A 97 10.81 4.12 9.61
C PHE A 97 10.11 3.26 10.64
N VAL A 98 10.39 3.53 11.91
CA VAL A 98 9.74 2.88 13.05
C VAL A 98 8.92 3.95 13.75
N LYS A 99 7.62 3.68 13.96
CA LYS A 99 6.67 4.61 14.60
C LYS A 99 6.49 5.91 13.79
N GLY A 100 5.86 6.90 14.42
CA GLY A 100 5.67 8.23 13.87
C GLY A 100 4.29 8.45 13.25
N LYS A 101 4.16 9.61 12.61
CA LYS A 101 2.97 9.98 11.86
C LYS A 101 3.21 9.79 10.38
N TRP A 102 2.38 8.96 9.76
CA TRP A 102 2.40 8.71 8.34
C TRP A 102 1.18 9.38 7.73
N THR A 103 1.38 10.21 6.70
CA THR A 103 0.29 10.92 6.01
C THR A 103 0.47 10.83 4.51
N ALA A 104 -0.61 10.54 3.79
CA ALA A 104 -0.70 10.68 2.35
C ALA A 104 -1.94 11.49 1.97
N ARG A 105 -1.79 12.38 0.99
CA ARG A 105 -2.91 13.13 0.41
C ARG A 105 -3.38 12.43 -0.86
N LEU A 106 -4.51 11.72 -0.78
CA LEU A 106 -4.97 10.80 -1.82
C LEU A 106 -6.32 11.25 -2.39
N LYS A 107 -6.58 10.87 -3.64
CA LYS A 107 -7.91 10.84 -4.25
C LYS A 107 -7.99 9.70 -5.26
N LEU A 108 -9.19 9.23 -5.54
CA LEU A 108 -9.52 8.28 -6.59
C LEU A 108 -10.03 9.01 -7.84
N SER A 109 -9.89 8.40 -9.01
CA SER A 109 -10.45 8.92 -10.27
C SER A 109 -11.97 8.73 -10.35
N SER A 110 -12.49 7.71 -9.66
CA SER A 110 -13.89 7.35 -9.57
C SER A 110 -14.19 6.78 -8.19
N ASN A 111 -15.46 6.79 -7.78
CA ASN A 111 -15.93 6.27 -6.50
C ASN A 111 -16.79 5.03 -6.77
N GLY A 112 -16.47 3.90 -6.16
CA GLY A 112 -17.24 2.67 -6.34
C GLY A 112 -17.13 2.02 -7.72
N GLU A 113 -16.00 2.20 -8.42
CA GLU A 113 -15.75 1.46 -9.66
C GLU A 113 -15.61 -0.03 -9.32
N PRO A 114 -16.43 -0.93 -9.91
CA PRO A 114 -16.40 -2.34 -9.59
C PRO A 114 -14.99 -2.94 -9.73
N SER A 115 -14.65 -3.84 -8.80
CA SER A 115 -13.37 -4.54 -8.69
C SER A 115 -12.13 -3.67 -8.46
N MET A 116 -12.26 -2.34 -8.37
CA MET A 116 -11.15 -1.47 -7.98
C MET A 116 -10.88 -1.59 -6.48
N PHE A 117 -9.61 -1.79 -6.15
CA PHE A 117 -9.14 -1.90 -4.76
C PHE A 117 -7.85 -1.09 -4.52
N PRO A 118 -7.90 0.26 -4.57
CA PRO A 118 -6.76 1.09 -4.18
C PRO A 118 -6.49 0.98 -2.68
N ALA A 119 -5.22 0.93 -2.32
CA ALA A 119 -4.76 0.85 -0.94
C ALA A 119 -3.52 1.71 -0.68
N TRP A 120 -3.40 2.21 0.54
CA TRP A 120 -2.19 2.79 1.11
C TRP A 120 -2.04 2.31 2.55
N TRP A 121 -0.92 1.65 2.81
CA TRP A 121 -0.73 0.79 3.96
C TRP A 121 0.75 0.71 4.31
N LEU A 122 1.04 0.22 5.51
CA LEU A 122 2.38 -0.01 6.03
C LEU A 122 2.59 -1.50 6.25
N LEU A 123 3.78 -1.98 5.90
CA LEU A 123 4.23 -3.33 6.16
C LEU A 123 5.56 -3.31 6.90
N GLY A 124 5.73 -4.17 7.90
CA GLY A 124 6.98 -4.28 8.64
C GLY A 124 8.16 -4.64 7.72
N ALA A 125 9.30 -3.96 7.87
CA ALA A 125 10.43 -4.04 6.95
C ALA A 125 11.03 -5.45 6.79
N GLN A 126 10.98 -6.27 7.84
CA GLN A 126 11.53 -7.63 7.85
C GLN A 126 10.64 -8.66 7.15
N ASN A 127 9.54 -8.23 6.51
CA ASN A 127 8.68 -9.13 5.76
C ASN A 127 9.46 -9.87 4.65
N ASN A 128 9.13 -11.12 4.42
CA ASN A 128 9.74 -11.95 3.38
C ASN A 128 9.06 -11.82 1.99
N GLU A 129 8.24 -10.79 1.79
CA GLU A 129 7.63 -10.52 0.49
C GLU A 129 8.60 -9.80 -0.44
N PRO A 130 8.66 -10.14 -1.75
CA PRO A 130 9.46 -9.41 -2.72
C PRO A 130 9.14 -7.90 -2.72
N PRO A 131 10.12 -7.02 -2.98
CA PRO A 131 11.54 -7.35 -3.16
C PRO A 131 12.20 -7.79 -1.85
N VAL A 132 12.95 -8.89 -1.91
CA VAL A 132 13.82 -9.36 -0.83
C VAL A 132 15.26 -9.07 -1.26
N GLN A 133 15.92 -8.15 -0.57
CA GLN A 133 17.23 -7.58 -0.86
C GLN A 133 18.19 -7.66 0.34
N GLU A 134 17.69 -7.84 1.57
CA GLU A 134 18.49 -7.90 2.80
C GLU A 134 18.34 -9.25 3.53
N GLU A 135 19.32 -9.60 4.37
CA GLU A 135 19.36 -10.92 5.04
C GLU A 135 18.29 -11.09 6.13
N ASP A 136 17.76 -10.01 6.70
CA ASP A 136 16.78 -10.04 7.79
C ASP A 136 15.32 -9.99 7.31
N GLU A 137 15.08 -9.94 6.00
CA GLU A 137 13.77 -9.99 5.36
C GLU A 137 13.23 -11.42 5.26
N THR A 138 13.04 -12.03 6.42
CA THR A 138 12.73 -13.46 6.58
C THR A 138 11.43 -13.72 7.32
N VAL A 139 10.79 -12.67 7.86
CA VAL A 139 9.62 -12.78 8.72
C VAL A 139 8.37 -12.92 7.86
N CYS A 140 7.61 -13.99 8.08
CA CYS A 140 6.34 -14.20 7.42
C CYS A 140 5.26 -13.28 8.01
N TRP A 141 4.43 -12.70 7.15
CA TRP A 141 3.24 -11.97 7.56
C TRP A 141 2.29 -12.86 8.40
N PRO A 142 1.60 -12.34 9.43
CA PRO A 142 1.66 -10.99 10.01
C PRO A 142 2.45 -10.97 11.34
N LEU A 143 3.58 -11.66 11.43
CA LEU A 143 4.36 -11.70 12.67
C LEU A 143 5.05 -10.35 12.97
N THR A 144 5.55 -10.17 14.19
CA THR A 144 6.35 -9.00 14.55
C THR A 144 7.56 -8.89 13.64
N GLY A 145 7.75 -7.74 13.00
CA GLY A 145 8.73 -7.53 11.93
C GLY A 145 8.10 -7.45 10.53
N SER A 146 6.90 -8.00 10.34
CA SER A 146 6.13 -8.02 9.09
C SER A 146 4.65 -7.68 9.29
N GLY A 147 4.30 -6.99 10.38
CA GLY A 147 2.93 -6.59 10.69
C GLY A 147 2.39 -5.56 9.71
N GLU A 148 1.07 -5.38 9.70
CA GLU A 148 0.35 -4.62 8.68
C GLU A 148 -0.60 -3.58 9.30
N ILE A 149 -0.58 -2.37 8.74
CA ILE A 149 -1.52 -1.28 9.05
C ILE A 149 -2.05 -0.71 7.74
N ASP A 150 -3.35 -0.90 7.53
CA ASP A 150 -4.08 -0.38 6.38
C ASP A 150 -4.63 1.00 6.72
N ILE A 151 -4.00 2.05 6.19
CA ILE A 151 -4.40 3.44 6.49
C ILE A 151 -5.56 3.87 5.59
N PHE A 152 -5.56 3.39 4.36
CA PHE A 152 -6.62 3.60 3.40
C PHE A 152 -6.80 2.38 2.52
N GLU A 153 -8.04 1.90 2.44
CA GLU A 153 -8.49 0.85 1.52
C GLU A 153 -9.88 1.23 0.99
N HIS A 154 -10.14 1.01 -0.29
CA HIS A 154 -11.50 1.17 -0.84
C HIS A 154 -11.86 -0.02 -1.73
N HIS A 155 -12.94 -0.74 -1.40
CA HIS A 155 -13.48 -1.82 -2.21
C HIS A 155 -14.66 -1.32 -3.04
N GLY A 156 -14.43 -1.05 -4.32
CA GLY A 156 -15.45 -0.46 -5.19
C GLY A 156 -16.69 -1.34 -5.42
N ASP A 157 -16.60 -2.66 -5.17
CA ASP A 157 -17.74 -3.58 -5.26
C ASP A 157 -18.78 -3.42 -4.14
N HIS A 158 -18.40 -2.76 -3.03
CA HIS A 158 -19.19 -2.74 -1.80
C HIS A 158 -19.38 -1.33 -1.23
N MET A 159 -18.56 -0.38 -1.66
CA MET A 159 -18.51 0.97 -1.12
C MET A 159 -18.48 1.99 -2.26
N ILE A 160 -18.96 3.21 -2.00
CA ILE A 160 -18.88 4.33 -2.95
C ILE A 160 -18.09 5.47 -2.29
N ASP A 161 -18.69 6.14 -1.30
CA ASP A 161 -18.08 7.25 -0.56
C ASP A 161 -17.65 6.80 0.84
N GLU A 162 -16.87 5.72 0.91
CA GLU A 162 -16.41 5.12 2.16
C GLU A 162 -15.05 4.43 1.96
N PHE A 163 -14.16 4.58 2.93
CA PHE A 163 -12.90 3.85 2.98
C PHE A 163 -12.81 3.00 4.25
N THR A 164 -12.04 1.92 4.15
CA THR A 164 -11.66 1.03 5.26
C THR A 164 -10.27 1.41 5.76
N THR A 165 -10.07 1.29 7.07
CA THR A 165 -8.75 1.31 7.72
C THR A 165 -8.72 0.29 8.87
N GLY A 166 -7.54 -0.21 9.21
CA GLY A 166 -7.36 -1.16 10.29
C GLY A 166 -5.89 -1.54 10.50
N ALA A 167 -5.63 -2.31 11.55
CA ALA A 167 -4.36 -2.98 11.73
C ALA A 167 -4.61 -4.48 11.83
N ILE A 168 -3.75 -5.29 11.21
CA ILE A 168 -3.88 -6.74 11.27
C ILE A 168 -3.32 -7.23 12.60
N VAL A 169 -4.17 -7.89 13.39
CA VAL A 169 -3.75 -8.46 14.66
C VAL A 169 -3.15 -9.85 14.42
N SER A 170 -1.86 -10.00 14.68
CA SER A 170 -1.19 -11.30 14.55
C SER A 170 -1.80 -12.35 15.48
N LEU A 171 -2.08 -13.54 14.95
CA LEU A 171 -2.51 -14.70 15.73
C LEU A 171 -1.33 -15.60 16.13
N GLY A 172 -0.09 -15.16 15.88
CA GLY A 172 1.14 -15.86 16.29
C GLY A 172 1.65 -16.91 15.31
N GLU A 173 1.06 -17.00 14.11
CA GLU A 173 1.45 -17.95 13.06
C GLU A 173 1.50 -17.25 11.70
N CYS A 174 2.35 -17.75 10.78
CA CYS A 174 2.38 -17.28 9.41
C CYS A 174 0.99 -17.40 8.77
N ASP A 175 0.59 -16.38 8.02
CA ASP A 175 -0.67 -16.32 7.27
C ASP A 175 -1.93 -16.36 8.15
N LYS A 176 -1.77 -16.09 9.45
CA LYS A 176 -2.86 -16.02 10.43
C LYS A 176 -2.92 -14.63 11.08
N GLY A 177 -3.77 -13.78 10.50
CA GLY A 177 -4.12 -12.46 11.04
C GLY A 177 -5.61 -12.32 11.28
N ASP A 178 -5.98 -11.70 12.40
CA ASP A 178 -7.32 -11.15 12.61
C ASP A 178 -7.40 -9.77 11.96
N TRP A 179 -8.02 -9.74 10.79
CA TRP A 179 -8.27 -8.55 9.99
C TRP A 179 -9.60 -7.85 10.35
N GLN A 180 -10.38 -8.37 11.31
CA GLN A 180 -11.72 -7.85 11.63
C GLN A 180 -11.73 -6.95 12.87
N SER A 181 -11.05 -7.34 13.94
CA SER A 181 -11.24 -6.68 15.25
C SER A 181 -10.88 -5.19 15.24
N LYS A 182 -9.90 -4.79 14.43
CA LYS A 182 -9.44 -3.40 14.30
C LYS A 182 -9.94 -2.69 13.04
N ARG A 183 -10.59 -3.40 12.11
CA ARG A 183 -11.12 -2.82 10.88
C ARG A 183 -12.28 -1.88 11.16
N ARG A 184 -12.25 -0.68 10.58
CA ARG A 184 -13.32 0.31 10.64
C ARG A 184 -13.53 0.93 9.27
N ASN A 185 -14.76 1.32 8.99
CA ASN A 185 -15.11 2.06 7.79
C ASN A 185 -15.49 3.49 8.15
N PHE A 186 -15.13 4.43 7.28
CA PHE A 186 -15.41 5.85 7.46
C PHE A 186 -15.92 6.46 6.15
N PRO A 187 -17.01 7.25 6.21
CA PRO A 187 -17.51 7.95 5.03
C PRO A 187 -16.53 9.03 4.57
N ALA A 188 -16.29 9.14 3.27
CA ALA A 188 -15.45 10.17 2.66
C ALA A 188 -15.75 10.33 1.15
N THR A 189 -15.68 11.55 0.62
CA THR A 189 -15.75 11.80 -0.82
C THR A 189 -14.43 11.40 -1.47
N LEU A 190 -14.36 10.23 -2.10
CA LEU A 190 -13.07 9.67 -2.52
C LEU A 190 -12.48 10.30 -3.79
N ASN A 191 -13.27 11.07 -4.54
CA ASN A 191 -12.85 11.77 -5.77
C ASN A 191 -12.27 13.17 -5.50
N GLU A 192 -12.26 13.59 -4.24
CA GLU A 192 -11.58 14.79 -3.76
C GLU A 192 -10.31 14.41 -3.01
N PHE A 193 -9.36 15.33 -2.93
CA PHE A 193 -8.16 15.07 -2.15
C PHE A 193 -8.44 15.19 -0.65
N HIS A 194 -8.11 14.14 0.08
CA HIS A 194 -8.13 14.10 1.54
C HIS A 194 -6.78 13.66 2.08
N GLU A 195 -6.48 14.05 3.32
CA GLU A 195 -5.34 13.54 4.05
C GLU A 195 -5.77 12.31 4.86
N TYR A 196 -5.14 11.18 4.57
CA TYR A 196 -5.25 9.96 5.35
C TYR A 196 -3.98 9.85 6.18
N SER A 197 -4.13 9.52 7.47
CA SER A 197 -2.97 9.42 8.34
C SER A 197 -3.15 8.40 9.44
N VAL A 198 -2.04 7.82 9.87
CA VAL A 198 -1.94 7.04 11.11
C VAL A 198 -0.86 7.65 11.98
N GLU A 199 -1.15 7.76 13.28
CA GLU A 199 -0.17 8.06 14.31
C GLU A 199 0.10 6.76 15.05
N TRP A 200 1.35 6.30 14.96
CA TRP A 200 1.81 5.10 15.63
C TRP A 200 2.87 5.49 16.65
N ASP A 201 2.50 5.37 17.92
CA ASP A 201 3.40 5.56 19.06
C ASP A 201 3.29 4.37 20.04
N ASN A 202 3.97 4.48 21.19
CA ASN A 202 4.02 3.50 22.28
C ASN A 202 2.67 3.21 22.94
#